data_AF-G7M3E5-F1
#
_entry.id   AF-G7M3E5-F1
#
_cell.length_a   1.000
_cell.length_b   1.000
_cell.length_c   1.000
_cell.angle_alpha   90.00
_cell.angle_beta   90.00
_cell.angle_gamma   90.00
#
_symmetry.space_group_name_H-M   'P 1'
#
loop_
_entity.id
_entity.type
_entity.pdbx_description
1 polymer ?
#
loop_
_entity_poly.entity_id
_entity_poly.type
_entity_poly.pdbx_seq_one_letter_code
_entity_poly.pdbx_strand_id
1 'polypeptide(L)' 'MEQYSELELKEEMKIRTPDGNTISIPGTYILWKKKEFDVWWNYNRGKISSSYISDDGIEKLRKIAYELDGQVIGDEGEEY' A
#
# COMPACT_ATOMS: atom_id res chain seq x y z
N MET A 1 14.63 5.36 -15.65
CA MET A 1 13.98 4.50 -14.64
C MET A 1 13.98 5.27 -13.32
N GLU A 2 13.07 6.22 -13.16
CA GLU A 2 12.87 7.02 -11.93
C GLU A 2 11.46 6.82 -11.35
N GLN A 3 10.69 5.91 -11.95
CA GLN A 3 9.23 5.96 -11.91
C GLN A 3 8.61 5.67 -10.53
N TYR A 4 9.41 5.20 -9.57
CA TYR A 4 8.95 4.74 -8.26
C TYR A 4 9.91 5.07 -7.10
N SER A 5 10.69 6.15 -7.20
CA SER A 5 11.63 6.56 -6.14
C SER A 5 10.97 6.79 -4.78
N GLU A 6 9.67 7.08 -4.78
CA GLU A 6 8.82 7.27 -3.61
C GLU A 6 8.26 5.98 -2.98
N LEU A 7 8.56 4.81 -3.55
CA LEU A 7 8.14 3.51 -3.01
C LEU A 7 9.27 2.87 -2.20
N GLU A 8 8.98 2.49 -0.96
CA GLU A 8 9.91 1.80 -0.07
C GLU A 8 9.40 0.41 0.27
N LEU A 9 10.23 -0.63 0.08
CA LEU A 9 9.95 -1.97 0.59
C LEU A 9 10.17 -2.02 2.11
N LYS A 10 9.24 -2.64 2.83
CA LYS A 10 9.29 -2.83 4.28
C LYS A 10 8.92 -4.28 4.62
N GLU A 11 9.61 -4.85 5.61
CA GLU A 11 9.37 -6.22 6.10
C GLU A 11 8.44 -6.27 7.32
N GLU A 12 8.02 -5.10 7.80
CA GLU A 12 7.00 -4.95 8.83
C GLU A 12 6.27 -3.62 8.66
N MET A 13 5.00 -3.58 9.05
CA MET A 13 4.21 -2.37 9.20
C MET A 13 4.14 -1.99 10.68
N LYS A 14 4.51 -0.74 11.01
CA LYS A 14 4.46 -0.21 12.38
C LYS A 14 3.30 0.76 12.53
N ILE A 15 2.33 0.42 13.36
CA ILE A 15 1.17 1.27 13.66
C ILE A 15 1.33 1.78 15.09
N ARG A 16 1.29 3.10 15.26
CA ARG A 16 1.24 3.71 16.59
C ARG A 16 -0.20 3.92 17.00
N THR A 17 -0.59 3.33 18.12
CA THR A 17 -1.95 3.45 18.65
C THR A 17 -2.11 4.72 19.50
N PRO A 18 -3.35 5.22 19.71
CA PRO A 18 -3.61 6.45 20.47
C PRO A 18 -3.10 6.43 21.92
N ASP A 19 -3.02 5.24 22.53
CA ASP A 19 -2.45 4.99 23.85
C ASP A 19 -0.91 4.98 23.88
N GLY A 20 -0.27 5.22 22.74
CA GLY A 20 1.18 5.37 22.61
C GLY A 20 1.94 4.06 22.38
N ASN A 21 1.23 2.93 22.31
CA ASN A 21 1.81 1.64 21.96
C ASN A 21 2.14 1.57 20.46
N THR A 22 3.11 0.72 20.11
CA THR A 22 3.47 0.43 18.72
C THR A 22 3.17 -1.03 18.43
N ILE A 23 2.30 -1.28 17.46
CA ILE A 23 2.03 -2.62 16.93
C ILE A 23 2.90 -2.81 15.70
N SER A 24 3.75 -3.84 15.73
CA SER A 24 4.51 -4.31 14.56
C SER A 24 3.80 -5.50 13.95
N ILE A 25 3.41 -5.38 12.69
CA ILE A 25 2.78 -6.46 11.92
C ILE A 25 3.83 -6.95 10.91
N PRO A 26 4.36 -8.18 11.05
CA PRO A 26 5.35 -8.71 10.11
C PRO A 26 4.71 -9.03 8.76
N GLY A 27 5.41 -8.73 7.67
CA GLY A 27 4.94 -8.98 6.31
C GLY A 27 5.68 -8.14 5.27
N THR A 28 5.57 -8.51 4.00
CA THR A 28 6.16 -7.71 2.92
C THR A 28 5.18 -6.63 2.48
N TYR A 29 5.52 -5.38 2.82
CA TYR A 29 4.73 -4.21 2.51
C TYR A 29 5.52 -3.23 1.66
N ILE A 30 4.81 -2.44 0.88
CA ILE A 30 5.34 -1.32 0.13
C ILE A 30 4.71 -0.05 0.70
N LEU A 31 5.57 0.85 1.13
CA LEU A 31 5.22 2.16 1.66
C LEU A 31 5.38 3.19 0.56
N TRP A 32 4.29 3.84 0.20
CA TRP A 32 4.30 5.04 -0.63
C TRP A 32 4.15 6.28 0.26
N LYS A 33 5.21 7.06 0.38
CA LYS A 33 5.18 8.32 1.14
C LYS A 33 4.62 9.45 0.29
N LYS A 34 3.45 10.00 0.66
CA LYS A 34 2.97 11.30 0.16
C LYS A 34 3.27 12.36 1.20
N LYS A 35 3.28 13.63 0.79
CA LYS A 35 3.55 14.77 1.70
C LYS A 35 2.56 14.84 2.88
N GLU A 36 1.34 14.34 2.69
CA GLU A 36 0.25 14.47 3.64
C GLU A 36 -0.15 13.15 4.32
N PHE A 37 0.14 12.01 3.68
CA PHE A 37 -0.17 10.69 4.23
C PHE A 37 0.71 9.59 3.63
N ASP A 38 0.89 8.53 4.41
CA ASP A 38 1.60 7.32 4.02
C ASP A 38 0.60 6.25 3.57
N VAL A 39 0.80 5.68 2.38
CA VAL A 39 -0.02 4.58 1.87
C VAL A 39 0.76 3.29 1.97
N TRP A 40 0.23 2.36 2.75
CA TRP A 40 0.78 1.01 2.89
C TRP A 40 -0.04 0.04 2.06
N TRP A 41 0.65 -0.71 1.20
CA TRP A 41 0.01 -1.76 0.40
C TRP A 41 0.94 -2.97 0.28
N ASN A 42 0.38 -4.11 -0.10
CA ASN A 42 1.14 -5.32 -0.37
C ASN A 42 0.71 -5.93 -1.70
N TYR A 43 1.60 -6.68 -2.34
CA TYR A 43 1.29 -7.44 -3.55
C TYR A 43 1.39 -8.93 -3.25
N ASN A 44 0.28 -9.66 -3.44
CA ASN A 44 0.22 -11.10 -3.20
C ASN A 44 -0.65 -11.76 -4.28
N ARG A 45 -0.12 -12.79 -4.96
CA ARG A 45 -0.86 -13.59 -5.97
C ARG A 45 -1.58 -12.71 -7.01
N GLY A 46 -0.89 -11.72 -7.57
CA GLY A 46 -1.48 -10.83 -8.59
C GLY A 46 -2.39 -9.75 -8.03
N LYS A 47 -2.47 -9.56 -6.71
CA LYS A 47 -3.40 -8.62 -6.08
C LYS A 47 -2.64 -7.63 -5.23
N ILE A 48 -2.86 -6.34 -5.50
CA ILE A 48 -2.50 -5.25 -4.62
C ILE A 48 -3.63 -5.08 -3.60
N SER A 49 -3.29 -5.18 -2.31
CA SER A 49 -4.21 -4.85 -1.23
C SER A 49 -3.68 -3.65 -0.46
N SER A 50 -4.56 -2.70 -0.18
CA SER A 50 -4.24 -1.47 0.55
C SER A 50 -5.41 -1.11 1.44
N SER A 51 -5.11 -0.59 2.62
CA SER A 51 -6.14 -0.06 3.52
C SER A 51 -6.18 1.47 3.50
N TYR A 52 -7.37 2.05 3.72
CA TYR A 52 -7.61 3.49 3.87
C TYR A 52 -7.04 4.36 2.76
N ILE A 53 -7.20 3.92 1.51
CA ILE A 53 -6.66 4.63 0.36
C ILE A 53 -7.70 5.60 -0.23
N SER A 54 -7.26 6.82 -0.57
CA SER A 54 -8.10 7.78 -1.29
C SER A 54 -8.23 7.41 -2.77
N ASP A 55 -9.23 7.95 -3.47
CA ASP A 55 -9.45 7.71 -4.92
C ASP A 55 -8.18 7.96 -5.76
N ASP A 56 -7.49 9.08 -5.53
CA ASP A 56 -6.21 9.38 -6.18
C ASP A 56 -5.13 8.32 -5.93
N GLY A 57 -5.18 7.68 -4.76
CA GLY A 57 -4.29 6.59 -4.42
C GLY A 57 -4.66 5.30 -5.15
N ILE A 58 -5.96 5.01 -5.27
CA ILE A 58 -6.47 3.88 -6.04
C ILE A 58 -6.02 3.98 -7.49
N GLU A 59 -6.16 5.15 -8.14
CA GLU A 59 -5.72 5.33 -9.53
C GLU A 59 -4.22 5.02 -9.73
N LYS A 60 -3.37 5.43 -8.76
CA LYS A 60 -1.95 5.11 -8.83
C LYS A 60 -1.70 3.62 -8.63
N LEU A 61 -2.35 3.00 -7.65
CA LEU A 61 -2.24 1.56 -7.44
C LEU A 61 -2.72 0.76 -8.66
N ARG A 62 -3.75 1.23 -9.39
CA ARG A 62 -4.21 0.59 -10.63
C ARG A 62 -3.15 0.65 -11.74
N LYS A 63 -2.44 1.78 -11.88
CA LYS A 63 -1.31 1.89 -12.82
C LYS A 63 -0.19 0.91 -12.47
N ILE A 64 0.16 0.81 -11.18
CA ILE A 64 1.17 -0.14 -10.69
C ILE A 64 0.69 -1.58 -10.90
N ALA A 65 -0.57 -1.88 -10.57
CA ALA A 65 -1.16 -3.20 -10.76
C ALA A 65 -1.14 -3.61 -12.24
N TYR A 66 -1.48 -2.69 -13.16
CA TYR A 66 -1.41 -2.92 -14.60
C TYR A 66 0.02 -3.25 -15.07
N GLU A 67 1.03 -2.55 -14.57
CA GLU A 67 2.44 -2.86 -14.88
C GLU A 67 2.90 -4.22 -14.32
N LEU A 68 2.25 -4.69 -13.25
CA LEU A 68 2.53 -5.97 -12.59
C LEU A 68 1.60 -7.12 -13.01
N ASP A 69 0.78 -6.93 -14.06
CA ASP A 69 -0.26 -7.86 -14.50
C ASP A 69 -1.17 -8.33 -13.34
N GLY A 70 -1.57 -7.38 -12.50
CA GLY A 70 -2.35 -7.60 -11.29
C GLY A 70 -3.60 -6.73 -11.18
N GLN A 71 -4.29 -6.84 -10.04
CA GLN A 71 -5.55 -6.16 -9.73
C GLN A 71 -5.47 -5.44 -8.39
N VAL A 72 -6.25 -4.37 -8.19
CA VAL A 72 -6.34 -3.67 -6.91
C VAL A 72 -7.58 -4.15 -6.16
N ILE A 73 -7.41 -4.50 -4.88
CA ILE A 73 -8.50 -4.90 -3.98
C ILE A 73 -8.51 -3.94 -2.78
N GLY A 74 -9.66 -3.32 -2.54
CA GLY A 74 -9.89 -2.43 -1.39
C GLY A 74 -10.18 -3.19 -0.09
N ASP A 75 -10.33 -2.45 1.00
CA ASP A 75 -10.53 -2.97 2.37
C ASP A 75 -11.70 -3.95 2.51
N GLU A 76 -12.79 -3.75 1.77
CA GLU A 76 -14.00 -4.60 1.82
C GLU A 76 -14.00 -5.74 0.80
N GLY A 77 -12.87 -5.97 0.11
CA GLY A 77 -12.80 -6.94 -1.00
C GLY A 77 -13.35 -6.40 -2.32
N GLU A 78 -13.61 -5.10 -2.40
CA GLU A 78 -14.02 -4.41 -3.63
C GLU A 78 -12.89 -4.44 -4.66
N GLU A 79 -13.21 -4.81 -5.90
CA GLU A 79 -12.26 -4.85 -7.02
C GLU A 79 -12.27 -3.50 -7.75
N TYR A 80 -11.07 -2.93 -7.97
CA TYR A 80 -10.86 -1.63 -8.63
C TYR A 80 -10.06 -1.78 -9.93
#